data_AF-F2EGF2-F1
#
_entry.id   AF-F2EGF2-F1
#
_cell.length_a   1.000
_cell.length_b   1.000
_cell.length_c   1.000
_cell.angle_alpha   90.00
_cell.angle_beta   90.00
_cell.angle_gamma   90.00
#
_symmetry.space_group_name_H-M   'P 1'
#
loop_
_entity.id
_entity.type
_entity.pdbx_description
1 polymer ?
#
loop_
_entity_poly.entity_id
_entity_poly.type
_entity_poly.pdbx_seq_one_letter_code
_entity_poly.pdbx_strand_id
1 'polypeptide(L)'
;AHYIVHSTVTLLFLSSSTSNWRCTETLDEYLRKRNIMGIYDVDTRAITRRLREDGSLIGVLSTDQSLKDAELLQMAKNWKIVGVDLISDVSCDAPYEWLDKTGSGWEFNDNQSSETFHVVVYDFGVKHNILRRLASYGCKITVVPASWPASDVLNLKPDGVLFSNGPGDPAAVPYAVKTVQEIVGKVPVFGICMGRQLIGQALGGKTFKMKFGHHGGNHPVRDNRTGRVDISAQVCQLFLEMVRKYITLTVYVF
;
A
#
# COMPACT_ATOMS: atom_id res chain seq x y z
N ALA A 1 8.28 -2.93 -5.67
CA ALA A 1 7.36 -3.45 -6.72
C ALA A 1 7.84 -3.09 -8.13
N HIS A 2 8.42 -4.05 -8.84
CA HIS A 2 8.85 -3.94 -10.25
C HIS A 2 7.70 -4.13 -11.26
N TYR A 3 6.47 -4.34 -10.79
CA TYR A 3 5.32 -4.73 -11.62
C TYR A 3 4.04 -4.01 -11.18
N ILE A 4 3.06 -3.91 -12.11
CA ILE A 4 1.70 -3.48 -11.75
C ILE A 4 1.08 -4.58 -10.89
N VAL A 5 0.51 -4.19 -9.75
CA VAL A 5 -0.20 -5.08 -8.81
C VAL A 5 -1.73 -5.09 -9.07
N HIS A 6 -2.19 -4.38 -10.10
CA HIS A 6 -3.59 -4.33 -10.49
C HIS A 6 -3.93 -5.42 -11.50
N SER A 7 -5.03 -6.12 -11.29
CA SER A 7 -5.52 -7.15 -12.20
C SER A 7 -6.05 -6.58 -13.52
N THR A 8 -6.66 -5.39 -13.49
CA THR A 8 -7.27 -4.75 -14.65
C THR A 8 -7.23 -3.22 -14.58
N VAL A 9 -7.43 -2.56 -15.72
CA VAL A 9 -7.59 -1.10 -15.84
C VAL A 9 -8.91 -0.76 -16.53
N THR A 10 -9.71 0.14 -15.95
CA THR A 10 -11.00 0.59 -16.52
C THR A 10 -11.01 2.10 -16.67
N LEU A 11 -11.25 2.57 -17.89
CA LEU A 11 -11.16 3.99 -18.26
C LEU A 11 -12.41 4.46 -19.01
N LEU A 12 -12.67 5.77 -18.95
CA LEU A 12 -13.64 6.39 -19.85
C LEU A 12 -13.04 6.55 -21.25
N PHE A 13 -11.81 7.06 -21.34
CA PHE A 13 -11.15 7.33 -22.60
C PHE A 13 -9.68 6.96 -22.51
N LEU A 14 -9.15 6.41 -23.61
CA LEU A 14 -7.73 6.16 -23.81
C LEU A 14 -7.22 7.10 -24.89
N SER A 15 -6.21 7.91 -24.57
CA SER A 15 -5.60 8.81 -25.54
C SER A 15 -4.89 8.01 -26.65
N SER A 16 -5.14 8.39 -27.90
CA SER A 16 -4.48 7.79 -29.07
C SER A 16 -3.00 8.18 -29.20
N SER A 17 -2.59 9.26 -28.53
CA SER A 17 -1.20 9.71 -28.49
C SER A 17 -0.78 10.10 -27.08
N THR A 18 0.54 10.07 -26.84
CA THR A 18 1.15 10.48 -25.58
C THR A 18 2.07 11.67 -25.81
N SER A 19 1.88 12.75 -25.04
CA SER A 19 2.68 13.97 -25.16
C SER A 19 3.27 14.37 -23.82
N ASN A 20 4.43 13.80 -23.50
CA ASN A 20 5.22 14.14 -22.33
C ASN A 20 6.70 13.82 -22.59
N TRP A 21 7.63 14.70 -22.21
CA TRP A 21 9.07 14.48 -22.41
C TRP A 21 9.61 13.24 -21.69
N ARG A 22 8.91 12.77 -20.64
CA ARG A 22 9.25 11.55 -19.89
C ARG A 22 8.64 10.28 -20.49
N CYS A 23 7.83 10.40 -21.54
CA CYS A 23 7.14 9.28 -22.12
C CYS A 23 8.13 8.38 -22.84
N THR A 24 8.22 7.12 -22.39
CA THR A 24 9.06 6.09 -23.02
C THR A 24 8.22 5.09 -23.84
N GLU A 25 6.93 4.96 -23.52
CA GLU A 25 5.98 4.07 -24.19
C GLU A 25 4.54 4.53 -23.92
N THR A 26 3.59 4.10 -24.76
CA THR A 26 2.16 4.37 -24.56
C THR A 26 1.57 3.49 -23.46
N LEU A 27 0.42 3.88 -22.89
CA LEU A 27 -0.27 3.08 -21.86
C LEU A 27 -0.68 1.69 -22.40
N ASP A 28 -1.15 1.62 -23.64
CA ASP A 28 -1.54 0.37 -24.30
C ASP A 28 -0.35 -0.60 -24.44
N GLU A 29 0.79 -0.12 -24.96
CA GLU A 29 2.03 -0.91 -25.02
C GLU A 29 2.48 -1.38 -23.63
N TYR A 30 2.40 -0.49 -22.64
CA TYR A 30 2.79 -0.78 -21.25
C TYR A 30 1.95 -1.92 -20.65
N LEU A 31 0.63 -1.90 -20.87
CA LEU A 31 -0.31 -2.91 -20.37
C LEU A 31 -0.14 -4.25 -21.08
N ARG A 32 0.00 -4.25 -22.43
CA ARG A 32 0.23 -5.49 -23.20
C ARG A 32 1.52 -6.20 -22.80
N LYS A 33 2.63 -5.46 -22.65
CA LYS A 33 3.93 -6.03 -22.23
C LYS A 33 3.87 -6.73 -20.88
N ARG A 34 2.92 -6.34 -20.02
CA ARG A 34 2.72 -6.90 -18.68
C ARG A 34 1.54 -7.86 -18.59
N ASN A 35 0.91 -8.16 -19.71
CA ASN A 35 -0.27 -9.02 -19.80
C ASN A 35 -1.43 -8.56 -18.89
N ILE A 36 -1.73 -7.26 -18.90
CA ILE A 36 -2.77 -6.66 -18.06
C ILE A 36 -3.95 -6.24 -18.92
N MET A 37 -5.12 -6.69 -18.52
CA MET A 37 -6.35 -6.42 -19.25
C MET A 37 -6.85 -5.01 -18.97
N GLY A 38 -7.15 -4.27 -20.04
CA GLY A 38 -7.72 -2.93 -19.97
C GLY A 38 -9.04 -2.86 -20.73
N ILE A 39 -9.96 -2.03 -20.28
CA ILE A 39 -11.17 -1.63 -21.01
C ILE A 39 -11.30 -0.11 -20.95
N TYR A 40 -11.64 0.51 -22.07
CA TYR A 40 -11.98 1.93 -22.18
C TYR A 40 -13.35 2.09 -22.85
N ASP A 41 -13.86 3.32 -22.94
CA ASP A 41 -15.23 3.62 -23.43
C ASP A 41 -16.34 3.08 -22.51
N VAL A 42 -16.06 3.08 -21.20
CA VAL A 42 -16.99 2.68 -20.16
C VAL A 42 -17.41 3.90 -19.34
N ASP A 43 -18.69 3.98 -18.96
CA ASP A 43 -19.17 5.01 -18.02
C ASP A 43 -18.61 4.76 -16.61
N THR A 44 -17.37 5.18 -16.41
CA THR A 44 -16.66 5.13 -15.12
C THR A 44 -17.35 5.95 -14.04
N ARG A 45 -18.18 6.95 -14.41
CA ARG A 45 -18.98 7.72 -13.45
C ARG A 45 -20.14 6.89 -12.93
N ALA A 46 -20.85 6.16 -13.78
CA ALA A 46 -21.88 5.22 -13.37
C ALA A 46 -21.30 4.14 -12.44
N ILE A 47 -20.14 3.57 -12.79
CA ILE A 47 -19.43 2.60 -11.92
C ILE A 47 -19.07 3.23 -10.58
N THR A 48 -18.48 4.43 -10.57
CA THR A 48 -18.08 5.12 -9.34
C THR A 48 -19.29 5.42 -8.44
N ARG A 49 -20.43 5.81 -9.01
CA ARG A 49 -21.68 6.02 -8.27
C ARG A 49 -22.17 4.72 -7.67
N ARG A 50 -22.18 3.64 -8.45
CA ARG A 50 -22.58 2.31 -7.98
C ARG A 50 -21.72 1.84 -6.82
N LEU A 51 -20.40 1.96 -6.92
CA LEU A 51 -19.47 1.59 -5.83
C LEU A 51 -19.67 2.45 -4.57
N ARG A 52 -20.07 3.72 -4.71
CA ARG A 52 -20.38 4.60 -3.58
C ARG A 52 -21.69 4.20 -2.89
N GLU A 53 -22.71 3.84 -3.67
CA GLU A 53 -24.05 3.48 -3.22
C GLU A 53 -24.10 2.06 -2.62
N ASP A 54 -23.43 1.10 -3.24
CA ASP A 54 -23.49 -0.33 -2.84
C ASP A 54 -22.24 -0.81 -2.11
N GLY A 55 -21.14 -0.06 -2.18
CA GLY A 55 -19.84 -0.47 -1.68
C GLY A 55 -18.98 -1.19 -2.72
N SER A 56 -17.84 -1.72 -2.27
CA SER A 56 -16.89 -2.44 -3.13
C SER A 56 -17.55 -3.69 -3.72
N LEU A 57 -17.68 -3.72 -5.05
CA LEU A 57 -18.19 -4.84 -5.81
C LEU A 57 -17.04 -5.61 -6.48
N ILE A 58 -17.27 -6.90 -6.74
CA ILE A 58 -16.37 -7.74 -7.51
C ILE A 58 -16.83 -7.68 -8.96
N GLY A 59 -15.91 -7.33 -9.86
CA GLY A 59 -16.13 -7.34 -11.30
C GLY A 59 -15.22 -8.36 -11.98
N VAL A 60 -15.68 -8.91 -13.10
CA VAL A 60 -14.91 -9.79 -13.97
C VAL A 60 -14.90 -9.18 -15.36
N LEU A 61 -13.73 -9.18 -15.99
CA LEU A 61 -13.54 -8.76 -17.37
C LEU A 61 -13.04 -9.97 -18.16
N SER A 62 -13.66 -10.23 -19.32
CA SER A 62 -13.29 -11.32 -20.21
C SER A 62 -13.34 -10.85 -21.65
N THR A 63 -12.40 -11.35 -22.46
CA THR A 63 -12.39 -11.21 -23.92
C THR A 63 -12.91 -12.47 -24.63
N ASP A 64 -13.17 -13.54 -23.88
CA ASP A 64 -13.68 -14.80 -24.41
C ASP A 64 -15.20 -14.69 -24.65
N GLN A 65 -15.58 -14.65 -25.92
CA GLN A 65 -16.97 -14.53 -26.36
C GLN A 65 -17.78 -15.82 -26.19
N SER A 66 -17.14 -16.94 -25.86
CA SER A 66 -17.84 -18.21 -25.58
C SER A 66 -18.47 -18.24 -24.18
N LEU A 67 -17.94 -17.45 -23.25
CA LEU A 67 -18.45 -17.34 -21.89
C LEU A 67 -19.77 -16.57 -21.85
N LYS A 68 -20.76 -17.13 -21.16
CA LYS A 68 -22.06 -16.49 -20.95
C LYS A 68 -22.01 -15.57 -19.72
N ASP A 69 -22.85 -14.53 -19.70
CA ASP A 69 -22.99 -13.61 -18.57
C ASP A 69 -23.20 -14.33 -17.23
N ALA A 70 -23.97 -15.42 -17.23
CA ALA A 70 -24.23 -16.22 -16.03
C ALA A 70 -22.94 -16.82 -15.44
N GLU A 71 -22.00 -17.24 -16.29
CA GLU A 71 -20.71 -17.81 -15.88
C GLU A 71 -19.81 -16.73 -15.30
N LEU A 72 -19.75 -15.56 -15.95
CA LEU A 72 -19.00 -14.39 -15.45
C LEU A 72 -19.53 -13.91 -14.09
N LEU A 73 -20.85 -13.88 -13.92
CA LEU A 73 -21.49 -13.54 -12.64
C LEU A 73 -21.17 -14.59 -11.57
N GLN A 74 -21.07 -15.87 -11.93
CA GLN A 74 -20.70 -16.93 -11.01
C GLN A 74 -19.23 -16.81 -10.57
N MET A 75 -18.32 -16.49 -11.49
CA MET A 75 -16.92 -16.18 -11.17
C MET A 75 -16.83 -15.01 -10.18
N ALA A 76 -17.56 -13.91 -10.45
CA ALA A 76 -17.57 -12.73 -9.59
C ALA A 76 -18.09 -13.04 -8.17
N LYS A 77 -19.13 -13.87 -8.04
CA LYS A 77 -19.71 -14.26 -6.75
C LYS A 77 -18.79 -15.17 -5.93
N ASN A 78 -18.01 -16.01 -6.58
CA ASN A 78 -17.15 -16.98 -5.92
C ASN A 78 -15.83 -16.37 -5.42
N TRP A 79 -15.40 -15.25 -5.99
CA TRP A 79 -14.16 -14.60 -5.59
C TRP A 79 -14.32 -13.85 -4.26
N LYS A 80 -13.28 -13.83 -3.43
CA LYS A 80 -13.26 -13.09 -2.15
C LYS A 80 -11.87 -12.51 -1.89
N ILE A 81 -11.84 -11.24 -1.48
CA ILE A 81 -10.60 -10.56 -1.05
C ILE A 81 -10.36 -10.64 0.46
N VAL A 82 -11.44 -10.76 1.24
CA VAL A 82 -11.36 -10.76 2.71
C VAL A 82 -10.88 -12.13 3.18
N GLY A 83 -9.85 -12.15 4.03
CA GLY A 83 -9.28 -13.38 4.57
C GLY A 83 -8.22 -14.05 3.69
N VAL A 84 -7.79 -13.40 2.59
CA VAL A 84 -6.69 -13.88 1.75
C VAL A 84 -5.42 -13.13 2.12
N ASP A 85 -4.35 -13.87 2.39
CA ASP A 85 -3.00 -13.28 2.51
C ASP A 85 -2.51 -12.90 1.11
N LEU A 86 -2.49 -11.59 0.84
CA LEU A 86 -1.92 -11.04 -0.39
C LEU A 86 -0.51 -10.48 -0.17
N ILE A 87 -0.04 -10.44 1.08
CA ILE A 87 1.28 -9.93 1.44
C ILE A 87 2.35 -10.94 1.03
N SER A 88 2.09 -12.23 1.25
CA SER A 88 3.00 -13.30 0.84
C SER A 88 3.37 -13.25 -0.65
N ASP A 89 2.45 -12.83 -1.49
CA ASP A 89 2.61 -12.82 -2.95
C ASP A 89 3.43 -11.61 -3.45
N VAL A 90 3.56 -10.56 -2.64
CA VAL A 90 4.20 -9.28 -3.05
C VAL A 90 5.44 -8.92 -2.23
N SER A 91 5.71 -9.66 -1.16
CA SER A 91 6.89 -9.48 -0.33
C SER A 91 8.16 -9.91 -1.06
N CYS A 92 9.33 -9.42 -0.63
CA CYS A 92 10.61 -9.89 -1.14
C CYS A 92 10.95 -11.30 -0.63
N ASP A 93 11.67 -12.08 -1.44
CA ASP A 93 12.06 -13.45 -1.07
C ASP A 93 13.21 -13.48 -0.04
N ALA A 94 14.09 -12.48 -0.10
CA ALA A 94 15.28 -12.39 0.75
C ALA A 94 15.54 -10.93 1.18
N PRO A 95 16.17 -10.72 2.36
CA PRO A 95 16.60 -9.40 2.78
C PRO A 95 17.53 -8.75 1.78
N TYR A 96 17.38 -7.44 1.58
CA TYR A 96 18.25 -6.66 0.71
C TYR A 96 18.46 -5.24 1.24
N GLU A 97 19.57 -4.62 0.85
CA GLU A 97 19.85 -3.21 1.16
C GLU A 97 19.30 -2.32 0.05
N TRP A 98 18.57 -1.26 0.43
CA TRP A 98 18.11 -0.27 -0.55
C TRP A 98 19.21 0.74 -0.83
N LEU A 99 19.78 0.67 -2.04
CA LEU A 99 20.92 1.49 -2.47
C LEU A 99 20.51 2.70 -3.33
N ASP A 100 19.29 2.68 -3.87
CA ASP A 100 18.80 3.73 -4.76
C ASP A 100 18.65 5.05 -4.00
N LYS A 101 19.40 6.07 -4.43
CA LYS A 101 19.25 7.43 -3.94
C LYS A 101 17.99 8.09 -4.50
N THR A 102 17.50 9.08 -3.77
CA THR A 102 16.48 9.97 -4.31
C THR A 102 17.13 10.83 -5.39
N GLY A 103 16.45 11.01 -6.52
CA GLY A 103 16.98 11.86 -7.60
C GLY A 103 16.90 13.32 -7.18
N SER A 104 17.86 14.15 -7.59
CA SER A 104 17.96 15.56 -7.18
C SER A 104 16.66 16.37 -7.36
N GLY A 105 15.91 16.15 -8.44
CA GLY A 105 14.61 16.81 -8.68
C GLY A 105 13.45 16.32 -7.80
N TRP A 106 13.69 15.30 -6.97
CA TRP A 106 12.75 14.72 -6.02
C TRP A 106 13.33 14.71 -4.61
N GLU A 107 14.45 15.40 -4.37
CA GLU A 107 14.98 15.57 -3.03
C GLU A 107 14.06 16.49 -2.23
N PHE A 108 13.84 16.12 -0.98
CA PHE A 108 12.92 16.82 -0.09
C PHE A 108 13.63 17.42 1.12
N ASN A 109 14.94 17.18 1.23
CA ASN A 109 15.76 17.65 2.33
C ASN A 109 17.11 18.12 1.79
N ASP A 110 17.37 19.42 1.92
CA ASP A 110 18.66 20.02 1.57
C ASP A 110 19.69 19.86 2.71
N ASN A 111 19.25 19.47 3.91
CA ASN A 111 20.11 19.29 5.07
C ASN A 111 20.59 17.84 5.16
N GLN A 112 21.79 17.59 4.65
CA GLN A 112 22.52 16.36 4.93
C GLN A 112 22.98 16.37 6.39
N SER A 113 22.20 15.70 7.25
CA SER A 113 22.66 15.28 8.56
C SER A 113 23.90 14.37 8.40
N SER A 114 24.91 14.54 9.26
CA SER A 114 26.07 13.64 9.30
C SER A 114 25.75 12.30 9.96
N GLU A 115 24.64 12.20 10.69
CA GLU A 115 24.23 10.96 11.35
C GLU A 115 23.46 10.06 10.38
N THR A 116 23.91 8.80 10.28
CA THR A 116 23.28 7.76 9.47
C THR A 116 22.50 6.81 10.38
N PHE A 117 21.17 6.84 10.30
CA PHE A 117 20.30 5.93 11.06
C PHE A 117 20.07 4.62 10.30
N HIS A 118 20.09 3.48 10.98
CA HIS A 118 19.74 2.18 10.41
C HIS A 118 18.25 1.88 10.61
N VAL A 119 17.49 1.86 9.51
CA VAL A 119 16.07 1.53 9.51
C VAL A 119 15.84 0.18 8.85
N VAL A 120 15.20 -0.74 9.55
CA VAL A 120 14.74 -2.01 8.97
C VAL A 120 13.28 -1.87 8.53
N VAL A 121 12.99 -2.26 7.29
CA VAL A 121 11.66 -2.13 6.68
C VAL A 121 11.08 -3.52 6.38
N TYR A 122 9.93 -3.85 6.98
CA TYR A 122 9.18 -5.03 6.59
C TYR A 122 8.49 -4.79 5.25
N ASP A 123 8.79 -5.62 4.25
CA ASP A 123 8.18 -5.55 2.94
C ASP A 123 6.83 -6.28 2.93
N PHE A 124 5.75 -5.49 3.05
CA PHE A 124 4.38 -5.96 2.90
C PHE A 124 3.83 -5.67 1.49
N GLY A 125 4.69 -5.37 0.52
CA GLY A 125 4.34 -4.75 -0.76
C GLY A 125 4.79 -3.29 -0.81
N VAL A 126 6.00 -3.00 -0.31
CA VAL A 126 6.53 -1.65 -0.10
C VAL A 126 6.59 -0.86 -1.40
N LYS A 127 6.04 0.35 -1.36
CA LYS A 127 6.23 1.33 -2.43
C LYS A 127 7.64 1.89 -2.35
N HIS A 128 8.38 1.86 -3.46
CA HIS A 128 9.76 2.37 -3.52
C HIS A 128 9.87 3.85 -3.09
N ASN A 129 8.80 4.64 -3.21
CA ASN A 129 8.84 6.02 -2.74
C ASN A 129 9.02 6.12 -1.22
N ILE A 130 8.54 5.15 -0.43
CA ILE A 130 8.78 5.12 1.02
C ILE A 130 10.29 4.98 1.28
N LEU A 131 10.95 4.07 0.56
CA LEU A 131 12.38 3.81 0.67
C LEU A 131 13.20 5.03 0.22
N ARG A 132 12.82 5.66 -0.89
CA ARG A 132 13.41 6.93 -1.36
C ARG A 132 13.29 8.04 -0.30
N ARG A 133 12.12 8.20 0.32
CA ARG A 133 11.92 9.21 1.37
C ARG A 133 12.84 8.94 2.57
N LEU A 134 12.94 7.70 3.03
CA LEU A 134 13.92 7.33 4.08
C LEU A 134 15.36 7.63 3.66
N ALA A 135 15.74 7.29 2.43
CA ALA A 135 17.08 7.54 1.90
C ALA A 135 17.40 9.05 1.83
N SER A 136 16.43 9.90 1.50
CA SER A 136 16.60 11.37 1.50
C SER A 136 16.84 11.96 2.89
N TYR A 137 16.50 11.23 3.96
CA TYR A 137 16.84 11.60 5.34
C TYR A 137 18.17 11.00 5.82
N GLY A 138 18.94 10.35 4.93
CA GLY A 138 20.24 9.77 5.26
C GLY A 138 20.15 8.41 5.97
N CYS A 139 19.00 7.73 5.93
CA CYS A 139 18.87 6.42 6.54
C CYS A 139 19.57 5.33 5.71
N LYS A 140 20.33 4.45 6.38
CA LYS A 140 20.69 3.12 5.85
C LYS A 140 19.47 2.22 5.98
N ILE A 141 19.05 1.60 4.89
CA ILE A 141 17.77 0.88 4.83
C ILE A 141 18.02 -0.59 4.51
N THR A 142 17.57 -1.48 5.40
CA THR A 142 17.51 -2.92 5.15
C THR A 142 16.05 -3.33 5.01
N VAL A 143 15.68 -3.85 3.84
CA VAL A 143 14.34 -4.37 3.58
C VAL A 143 14.33 -5.87 3.88
N VAL A 144 13.34 -6.35 4.62
CA VAL A 144 13.20 -7.76 5.02
C VAL A 144 11.84 -8.33 4.58
N PRO A 145 11.75 -9.64 4.30
CA PRO A 145 10.50 -10.31 3.97
C PRO A 145 9.43 -10.13 5.06
N ALA A 146 8.16 -10.24 4.68
CA ALA A 146 7.01 -10.11 5.58
C ALA A 146 7.04 -11.14 6.73
N SER A 147 7.59 -12.33 6.45
CA SER A 147 7.71 -13.44 7.38
C SER A 147 9.01 -13.44 8.17
N TRP A 148 9.89 -12.44 7.99
CA TRP A 148 11.19 -12.41 8.66
C TRP A 148 11.02 -12.36 10.19
N PRO A 149 11.79 -13.17 10.96
CA PRO A 149 11.61 -13.21 12.41
C PRO A 149 11.95 -11.88 13.10
N ALA A 150 11.14 -11.50 14.09
CA ALA A 150 11.40 -10.29 14.88
C ALA A 150 12.74 -10.34 15.62
N SER A 151 13.14 -11.52 16.10
CA SER A 151 14.45 -11.74 16.73
C SER A 151 15.60 -11.34 15.81
N ASP A 152 15.50 -11.71 14.53
CA ASP A 152 16.54 -11.46 13.56
C ASP A 152 16.60 -9.98 13.19
N VAL A 153 15.45 -9.31 13.10
CA VAL A 153 15.40 -7.85 12.95
C VAL A 153 16.07 -7.14 14.13
N LEU A 154 15.78 -7.57 15.36
CA LEU A 154 16.38 -6.96 16.56
C LEU A 154 17.88 -7.23 16.66
N ASN A 155 18.35 -8.37 16.16
CA ASN A 155 19.78 -8.71 16.08
C ASN A 155 20.55 -7.79 15.11
N LEU A 156 19.88 -7.19 14.14
CA LEU A 156 20.46 -6.16 13.27
C LEU A 156 20.70 -4.82 14.00
N LYS A 157 20.21 -4.67 15.25
CA LYS A 157 20.29 -3.45 16.07
C LYS A 157 19.83 -2.19 15.33
N PRO A 158 18.60 -2.18 14.78
CA PRO A 158 18.09 -1.02 14.06
C PRO A 158 17.81 0.15 15.01
N ASP A 159 18.03 1.36 14.52
CA ASP A 159 17.59 2.60 15.18
C ASP A 159 16.07 2.78 15.07
N GLY A 160 15.43 2.12 14.11
CA GLY A 160 13.98 2.08 13.97
C GLY A 160 13.48 0.99 13.02
N VAL A 161 12.22 0.60 13.18
CA VAL A 161 11.56 -0.38 12.32
C VAL A 161 10.35 0.26 11.64
N LEU A 162 10.29 0.13 10.31
CA LEU A 162 9.16 0.58 9.51
C LEU A 162 8.34 -0.63 9.02
N PHE A 163 7.04 -0.62 9.31
CA PHE A 163 6.06 -1.53 8.73
C PHE A 163 5.41 -0.86 7.52
N SER A 164 5.65 -1.39 6.33
CA SER A 164 5.28 -0.73 5.08
C SER A 164 3.79 -0.85 4.75
N ASN A 165 3.39 -0.27 3.61
CA ASN A 165 2.08 -0.50 3.02
C ASN A 165 1.97 -1.93 2.48
N GLY A 166 0.73 -2.39 2.27
CA GLY A 166 0.49 -3.70 1.67
C GLY A 166 -0.96 -3.89 1.21
N PRO A 167 -1.21 -4.87 0.33
CA PRO A 167 -2.55 -5.26 -0.09
C PRO A 167 -3.24 -6.13 0.96
N GLY A 168 -4.55 -6.31 0.80
CA GLY A 168 -5.30 -7.29 1.57
C GLY A 168 -5.77 -6.83 2.95
N ASP A 169 -6.02 -7.80 3.82
CA ASP A 169 -6.59 -7.61 5.15
C ASP A 169 -5.58 -7.97 6.25
N PRO A 170 -5.27 -7.07 7.20
CA PRO A 170 -4.40 -7.39 8.33
C PRO A 170 -4.89 -8.59 9.16
N ALA A 171 -6.21 -8.86 9.19
CA ALA A 171 -6.75 -10.05 9.85
C ALA A 171 -6.35 -11.37 9.17
N ALA A 172 -5.94 -11.33 7.89
CA ALA A 172 -5.45 -12.50 7.15
C ALA A 172 -3.97 -12.81 7.41
N VAL A 173 -3.25 -11.93 8.11
CA VAL A 173 -1.80 -12.05 8.34
C VAL A 173 -1.44 -12.02 9.83
N PRO A 174 -1.92 -13.01 10.62
CA PRO A 174 -1.67 -13.06 12.07
C PRO A 174 -0.17 -13.13 12.43
N TYR A 175 0.66 -13.69 11.54
CA TYR A 175 2.11 -13.71 11.72
C TYR A 175 2.69 -12.28 11.76
N ALA A 176 2.23 -11.39 10.88
CA ALA A 176 2.71 -10.01 10.83
C ALA A 176 2.30 -9.23 12.08
N VAL A 177 1.08 -9.45 12.59
CA VAL A 177 0.64 -8.87 13.87
C VAL A 177 1.52 -9.33 15.02
N LYS A 178 1.84 -10.63 15.08
CA LYS A 178 2.73 -11.20 16.10
C LYS A 178 4.13 -10.58 16.03
N THR A 179 4.70 -10.47 14.84
CA THR A 179 5.99 -9.80 14.62
C THR A 179 5.98 -8.35 15.12
N VAL A 180 4.91 -7.60 14.84
CA VAL A 180 4.76 -6.23 15.34
C VAL A 180 4.71 -6.22 16.88
N GLN A 181 3.94 -7.10 17.50
CA GLN A 181 3.86 -7.23 18.97
C GLN A 181 5.23 -7.50 19.59
N GLU A 182 6.07 -8.32 18.94
CA GLU A 182 7.40 -8.66 19.44
C GLU A 182 8.41 -7.51 19.31
N ILE A 183 8.19 -6.54 18.43
CA ILE A 183 9.09 -5.40 18.16
C ILE A 183 8.66 -4.14 18.92
N VAL A 184 7.35 -3.90 19.03
CA VAL A 184 6.80 -2.71 19.70
C VAL A 184 7.33 -2.59 21.13
N GLY A 185 7.83 -1.41 21.48
CA GLY A 185 8.39 -1.11 22.80
C GLY A 185 9.89 -1.44 22.96
N LYS A 186 10.52 -2.08 21.98
CA LYS A 186 11.97 -2.36 21.99
C LYS A 186 12.78 -1.33 21.19
N VAL A 187 12.23 -0.87 20.06
CA VAL A 187 12.79 0.14 19.17
C VAL A 187 11.68 1.07 18.68
N PRO A 188 12.00 2.29 18.20
CA PRO A 188 11.03 3.14 17.51
C PRO A 188 10.37 2.40 16.35
N VAL A 189 9.03 2.43 16.30
CA VAL A 189 8.24 1.80 15.24
C VAL A 189 7.44 2.83 14.47
N PHE A 190 7.38 2.67 13.16
CA PHE A 190 6.56 3.50 12.28
C PHE A 190 5.77 2.64 11.30
N GLY A 191 4.48 2.89 11.13
CA GLY A 191 3.60 2.08 10.29
C GLY A 191 2.87 2.92 9.24
N ILE A 192 2.90 2.48 7.98
CA ILE A 192 2.23 3.14 6.86
C ILE A 192 1.14 2.23 6.30
N CYS A 193 -0.09 2.73 6.17
CA CYS A 193 -1.25 1.97 5.65
C CYS A 193 -1.43 0.62 6.37
N MET A 194 -1.10 -0.51 5.73
CA MET A 194 -1.09 -1.85 6.34
C MET A 194 -0.29 -1.88 7.65
N GLY A 195 0.93 -1.34 7.67
CA GLY A 195 1.73 -1.28 8.89
C GLY A 195 1.05 -0.53 10.05
N ARG A 196 0.30 0.54 9.77
CA ARG A 196 -0.49 1.26 10.79
C ARG A 196 -1.61 0.37 11.35
N GLN A 197 -2.28 -0.40 10.50
CA GLN A 197 -3.35 -1.30 10.91
C GLN A 197 -2.81 -2.45 11.77
N LEU A 198 -1.68 -3.04 11.38
CA LEU A 198 -1.01 -4.10 12.12
C LEU A 198 -0.53 -3.62 13.50
N ILE A 199 0.06 -2.43 13.60
CA ILE A 199 0.39 -1.80 14.91
C ILE A 199 -0.88 -1.62 15.74
N GLY A 200 -1.96 -1.14 15.12
CA GLY A 200 -3.25 -1.00 15.79
C GLY A 200 -3.77 -2.31 16.38
N GLN A 201 -3.75 -3.39 15.60
CA GLN A 201 -4.16 -4.72 16.05
C GLN A 201 -3.22 -5.30 17.12
N ALA A 202 -1.90 -5.12 16.96
CA ALA A 202 -0.90 -5.52 17.93
C ALA A 202 -1.18 -4.91 19.32
N LEU A 203 -1.70 -3.67 19.34
CA LEU A 203 -2.08 -2.93 20.54
C LEU A 203 -3.54 -3.16 20.98
N GLY A 204 -4.24 -4.15 20.42
CA GLY A 204 -5.60 -4.55 20.80
C GLY A 204 -6.74 -3.80 20.10
N GLY A 205 -6.44 -3.04 19.05
CA GLY A 205 -7.43 -2.45 18.15
C GLY A 205 -8.08 -3.50 17.24
N LYS A 206 -9.20 -3.11 16.61
CA LYS A 206 -9.91 -3.94 15.63
C LYS A 206 -9.91 -3.25 14.27
N THR A 207 -9.94 -4.02 13.20
CA THR A 207 -10.07 -3.51 11.84
C THR A 207 -11.41 -3.91 11.25
N PHE A 208 -11.99 -3.02 10.46
CA PHE A 208 -13.23 -3.32 9.73
C PHE A 208 -13.16 -2.80 8.30
N LYS A 209 -13.84 -3.51 7.40
CA LYS A 209 -13.89 -3.16 5.98
C LYS A 209 -14.80 -1.96 5.79
N MET A 210 -14.27 -0.91 5.19
CA MET A 210 -15.04 0.25 4.78
C MET A 210 -15.93 -0.09 3.59
N LYS A 211 -17.01 0.69 3.42
CA LYS A 211 -17.97 0.49 2.32
C LYS A 211 -17.29 0.41 0.95
N PHE A 212 -16.46 1.40 0.60
CA PHE A 212 -15.69 1.42 -0.66
C PHE A 212 -14.23 1.89 -0.48
N GLY A 213 -13.82 2.14 0.77
CA GLY A 213 -12.48 2.60 1.12
C GLY A 213 -12.15 4.03 0.67
N HIS A 214 -10.89 4.42 0.85
CA HIS A 214 -10.35 5.69 0.40
C HIS A 214 -9.29 5.46 -0.68
N HIS A 215 -9.55 5.97 -1.88
CA HIS A 215 -8.68 5.84 -3.06
C HIS A 215 -8.64 7.19 -3.77
N GLY A 216 -7.60 7.98 -3.53
CA GLY A 216 -7.51 9.32 -4.10
C GLY A 216 -6.36 10.15 -3.54
N GLY A 217 -6.04 11.27 -4.21
CA GLY A 217 -4.95 12.19 -3.86
C GLY A 217 -5.39 13.47 -3.14
N ASN A 218 -6.66 13.59 -2.78
CA ASN A 218 -7.28 14.82 -2.29
C ASN A 218 -8.00 14.65 -0.94
N HIS A 219 -7.62 13.65 -0.15
CA HIS A 219 -8.33 13.33 1.08
C HIS A 219 -7.84 14.21 2.23
N PRO A 220 -8.68 15.10 2.80
CA PRO A 220 -8.26 15.97 3.90
C PRO A 220 -8.11 15.15 5.18
N VAL A 221 -7.01 15.37 5.89
CA VAL A 221 -6.75 14.74 7.18
C VAL A 221 -6.35 15.80 8.18
N ARG A 222 -6.98 15.77 9.35
CA ARG A 222 -6.73 16.71 10.43
C ARG A 222 -5.80 16.10 11.48
N ASP A 223 -4.76 16.83 11.82
CA ASP A 223 -4.02 16.58 13.05
C ASP A 223 -4.82 17.16 14.24
N ASN A 224 -5.28 16.28 15.12
CA ASN A 224 -6.10 16.68 16.26
C ASN A 224 -5.30 17.41 17.36
N ARG A 225 -3.96 17.31 17.39
CA ARG A 225 -3.13 18.06 18.35
C ARG A 225 -3.01 19.53 17.97
N THR A 226 -2.79 19.81 16.70
CA THR A 226 -2.51 21.17 16.20
C THR A 226 -3.74 21.82 15.55
N GLY A 227 -4.74 21.02 15.19
CA GLY A 227 -5.90 21.46 14.42
C GLY A 227 -5.66 21.64 12.92
N ARG A 228 -4.40 21.52 12.47
CA ARG A 228 -4.00 21.67 11.06
C ARG A 228 -4.62 20.58 10.19
N VAL A 229 -4.96 20.94 8.96
CA VAL A 229 -5.45 20.01 7.93
C VAL A 229 -4.43 19.91 6.82
N ASP A 230 -4.06 18.68 6.45
CA ASP A 230 -3.21 18.38 5.32
C ASP A 230 -4.01 17.57 4.27
N ILE A 231 -3.65 17.72 3.00
CA ILE A 231 -4.24 16.95 1.90
C ILE A 231 -3.38 15.73 1.63
N SER A 232 -3.99 14.54 1.67
CA SER A 232 -3.28 13.27 1.64
C SER A 232 -3.67 12.37 0.47
N ALA A 233 -2.72 11.53 0.07
CA ALA A 233 -2.98 10.38 -0.78
C ALA A 233 -3.42 9.19 0.07
N GLN A 234 -4.59 8.64 -0.24
CA GLN A 234 -5.16 7.48 0.46
C GLN A 234 -5.37 6.35 -0.55
N VAL A 235 -4.96 5.14 -0.15
CA VAL A 235 -5.22 3.88 -0.85
C VAL A 235 -5.41 2.81 0.23
N CYS A 236 -6.62 2.70 0.77
CA CYS A 236 -6.95 1.74 1.82
C CYS A 236 -8.44 1.35 1.82
N GLN A 237 -8.73 0.07 2.07
CA GLN A 237 -10.11 -0.43 2.21
C GLN A 237 -10.52 -0.71 3.65
N LEU A 238 -9.57 -0.75 4.58
CA LEU A 238 -9.79 -1.12 5.97
C LEU A 238 -9.49 0.07 6.88
N PHE A 239 -10.35 0.26 7.88
CA PHE A 239 -10.17 1.27 8.91
C PHE A 239 -9.84 0.61 10.24
N LEU A 240 -9.02 1.29 11.04
CA LEU A 240 -8.63 0.85 12.37
C LEU A 240 -9.54 1.52 13.41
N GLU A 241 -10.32 0.70 14.11
CA GLU A 241 -11.02 1.09 15.32
C GLU A 241 -10.12 0.86 16.53
N MET A 242 -9.75 1.96 17.21
CA MET A 242 -8.77 1.91 18.30
C MET A 242 -9.41 1.90 19.68
N VAL A 243 -8.86 1.06 20.58
CA VAL A 243 -9.16 1.10 22.01
C VAL A 243 -8.27 2.15 22.68
N ARG A 244 -8.88 3.18 23.29
CA ARG A 244 -8.24 4.44 23.74
C ARG A 244 -7.19 4.34 24.85
N LYS A 245 -6.77 3.16 25.31
CA LYS A 245 -6.08 3.05 26.60
C LYS A 245 -4.60 3.52 26.58
N TYR A 246 -3.91 3.46 25.45
CA TYR A 246 -2.46 3.78 25.35
C TYR A 246 -2.02 4.45 24.04
N ILE A 247 -2.94 4.95 23.21
CA ILE A 247 -2.61 5.37 21.84
C ILE A 247 -3.19 6.75 21.54
N THR A 248 -2.32 7.68 21.13
CA THR A 248 -2.72 8.96 20.56
C THR A 248 -2.92 8.80 19.06
N LEU A 249 -4.10 9.16 18.55
CA LEU A 249 -4.39 9.16 17.13
C LEU A 249 -3.76 10.39 16.48
N THR A 250 -2.64 10.20 15.78
CA THR A 250 -2.04 11.23 14.92
C THR A 250 -1.91 10.66 13.52
N VAL A 251 -2.33 11.41 12.51
CA VAL A 251 -2.07 11.06 11.12
C VAL A 251 -1.03 12.03 10.58
N TYR A 252 0.08 11.48 10.12
CA TYR A 252 1.11 12.26 9.44
C TYR A 252 0.92 12.11 7.94
N VAL A 253 0.99 13.24 7.23
CA VAL A 253 1.03 13.30 5.77
C VAL A 253 2.47 13.65 5.39
N PHE A 254 3.13 12.77 4.63
CA PHE A 254 4.54 12.88 4.22
C PHE A 254 4.72 13.08 2.72
#